data_AF-A0A962R3J3-F1
#
_entry.id   AF-A0A962R3J3-F1
#
_cell.length_a   1.000
_cell.length_b   1.000
_cell.length_c   1.000
_cell.angle_alpha   90.00
_cell.angle_beta   90.00
_cell.angle_gamma   90.00
#
_symmetry.space_group_name_H-M   'P 1'
#
loop_
_entity.id
_entity.type
_entity.pdbx_description
1 polymer ?
#
loop_
_entity_poly.entity_id
_entity_poly.type
_entity_poly.pdbx_seq_one_letter_code
_entity_poly.pdbx_strand_id
1 'polypeptide(L)'
;MATIDETKADAGSGDAPKYKVIGTRPIRHDGADKVTGRALYGADIKVKGMLYGATHRSPHAHAVIKSIDTSKAEALPGVRAVVTSADLPEPG
;
A
#
# COMPACT_ATOMS: atom_id res chain seq x y z
N MET A 1 -18.31 17.58 -38.18
CA MET A 1 -18.80 18.31 -36.99
C MET A 1 -20.06 17.59 -36.52
N ALA A 2 -19.91 16.67 -35.57
CA ALA A 2 -21.01 15.88 -35.04
C ALA A 2 -20.87 15.84 -33.52
N THR A 3 -21.73 16.60 -32.85
CA THR A 3 -22.00 16.54 -31.42
C THR A 3 -22.83 15.29 -31.15
N ILE A 4 -22.31 14.37 -30.34
CA ILE A 4 -23.05 13.23 -29.79
C ILE A 4 -23.38 13.54 -28.34
N ASP A 5 -24.66 13.82 -28.11
CA ASP A 5 -25.29 14.00 -26.81
C ASP A 5 -26.13 12.74 -26.55
N GLU A 6 -25.58 11.76 -25.84
CA GLU A 6 -26.39 10.70 -25.21
C GLU A 6 -25.73 10.18 -23.93
N THR A 7 -26.19 10.65 -22.77
CA THR A 7 -26.15 9.84 -21.54
C THR A 7 -27.56 9.67 -21.01
N LYS A 8 -28.22 8.61 -21.45
CA LYS A 8 -29.44 8.09 -20.84
C LYS A 8 -29.03 7.18 -19.68
N ALA A 9 -29.31 7.60 -18.45
CA ALA A 9 -29.16 6.77 -17.27
C ALA A 9 -30.43 5.95 -17.06
N ASP A 10 -30.21 4.65 -16.84
CA ASP A 10 -31.13 3.62 -16.39
C ASP A 10 -32.08 4.09 -15.27
N ALA A 11 -33.35 3.73 -15.40
CA ALA A 11 -34.43 4.04 -14.46
C ALA A 11 -34.66 2.85 -13.52
N GLY A 12 -34.05 2.90 -12.34
CA GLY A 12 -34.36 2.01 -11.22
C GLY A 12 -35.68 2.40 -10.52
N SER A 13 -36.54 1.39 -10.30
CA SER A 13 -37.88 1.45 -9.72
C SER A 13 -37.93 1.74 -8.21
N GLY A 14 -38.93 2.52 -7.77
CA GLY A 14 -39.60 2.39 -6.46
C GLY A 14 -39.02 3.18 -5.28
N ASP A 15 -39.63 4.35 -4.99
CA ASP A 15 -39.67 5.11 -3.71
C ASP A 15 -38.46 5.06 -2.76
N ALA A 16 -37.23 5.12 -3.30
CA ALA A 16 -36.02 5.32 -2.51
C ALA A 16 -35.85 6.82 -2.19
N PRO A 17 -35.48 7.19 -0.95
CA PRO A 17 -35.28 8.59 -0.59
C PRO A 17 -34.26 9.24 -1.53
N LYS A 18 -34.60 10.45 -2.01
CA LYS A 18 -33.78 11.18 -2.99
C LYS A 18 -32.51 11.71 -2.31
N TYR A 19 -31.45 10.92 -2.37
CA TYR A 19 -30.15 11.27 -1.79
C TYR A 19 -29.44 12.33 -2.66
N LYS A 20 -28.74 13.25 -2.01
CA LYS A 20 -27.97 14.32 -2.70
C LYS A 20 -26.81 13.79 -3.55
N VAL A 21 -26.24 12.63 -3.18
CA VAL A 21 -24.98 12.13 -3.75
C VAL A 21 -25.12 10.72 -4.34
N ILE A 22 -25.96 9.86 -3.76
CA ILE A 22 -26.15 8.48 -4.23
C ILE A 22 -26.79 8.51 -5.62
N GLY A 23 -26.20 7.80 -6.58
CA GLY A 23 -26.64 7.79 -7.99
C GLY A 23 -26.16 8.96 -8.85
N THR A 24 -25.33 9.86 -8.30
CA THR A 24 -24.76 10.99 -9.06
C THR A 24 -23.29 10.75 -9.44
N ARG A 25 -22.70 11.67 -10.22
CA ARG A 25 -21.26 11.64 -10.62
C ARG A 25 -20.49 12.75 -9.88
N PRO A 26 -20.31 12.68 -8.55
CA PRO A 26 -19.59 13.70 -7.81
C PRO A 26 -18.11 13.71 -8.19
N ILE A 27 -17.46 14.87 -8.07
CA ILE A 27 -16.02 14.98 -8.25
C ILE A 27 -15.32 14.23 -7.12
N ARG A 28 -14.38 13.35 -7.49
CA ARG A 28 -13.54 12.64 -6.52
C ARG A 28 -12.49 13.61 -5.99
N HIS A 29 -12.51 13.89 -4.68
CA HIS A 29 -11.64 14.91 -4.08
C HIS A 29 -10.14 14.66 -4.29
N ASP A 30 -9.70 13.41 -4.31
CA ASP A 30 -8.31 12.99 -4.54
C ASP A 30 -8.00 12.73 -6.03
N GLY A 31 -8.98 12.91 -6.92
CA GLY A 31 -8.89 12.54 -8.33
C GLY A 31 -7.77 13.30 -9.03
N ALA A 32 -7.74 14.63 -8.88
CA ALA A 32 -6.74 15.49 -9.50
C ALA A 32 -5.32 15.15 -9.03
N ASP A 33 -5.10 14.96 -7.73
CA ASP A 33 -3.77 14.70 -7.17
C ASP A 33 -3.22 13.35 -7.64
N LYS A 34 -4.08 12.33 -7.75
CA LYS A 34 -3.71 11.00 -8.24
C LYS A 34 -3.34 11.00 -9.73
N VAL A 35 -4.10 11.69 -10.58
CA VAL A 35 -3.82 11.72 -12.03
C VAL A 35 -2.67 12.66 -12.41
N THR A 36 -2.33 13.61 -11.54
CA THR A 36 -1.21 14.56 -11.76
C THR A 36 0.09 14.13 -11.06
N GLY A 37 0.10 13.01 -10.34
CA GLY A 37 1.28 12.54 -9.60
C GLY A 37 1.64 13.40 -8.38
N ARG A 38 0.72 14.23 -7.89
CA ARG A 38 0.90 15.05 -6.68
C ARG A 38 0.54 14.31 -5.40
N ALA A 39 -0.23 13.22 -5.51
CA ALA A 39 -0.53 12.36 -4.39
C ALA A 39 0.74 11.67 -3.87
N LEU A 40 1.03 11.83 -2.59
CA LEU A 40 2.15 11.15 -1.91
C LEU A 40 1.67 9.82 -1.32
N TYR A 41 2.40 8.76 -1.62
CA TYR A 41 2.21 7.42 -1.07
C TYR A 41 3.35 7.07 -0.11
N GLY A 42 3.19 5.99 0.65
CA GLY A 42 4.16 5.60 1.67
C GLY A 42 5.59 5.43 1.14
N ALA A 43 5.76 5.02 -0.12
CA ALA A 43 7.06 4.87 -0.77
C ALA A 43 7.70 6.19 -1.21
N ASP A 44 6.92 7.27 -1.33
CA ASP A 44 7.40 8.59 -1.76
C ASP A 44 8.00 9.39 -0.59
N ILE A 45 7.63 9.02 0.64
CA ILE A 45 8.08 9.69 1.85
C ILE A 45 9.56 9.34 2.12
N LYS A 46 10.38 10.37 2.31
CA LYS A 46 11.79 10.24 2.72
C LYS A 46 12.04 11.10 3.95
N VAL A 47 12.50 10.46 5.02
CA VAL A 47 12.86 11.15 6.27
C VAL A 47 14.36 11.05 6.53
N LYS A 48 14.92 12.06 7.19
CA LYS A 48 16.35 12.06 7.55
C LYS A 48 16.64 10.88 8.48
N GLY A 49 17.62 10.06 8.11
CA GLY A 49 18.01 8.87 8.90
C GLY A 49 17.15 7.63 8.66
N MET A 50 16.27 7.63 7.65
CA MET A 50 15.50 6.44 7.26
C MET A 50 16.43 5.27 6.88
N LEU A 51 16.18 4.11 7.50
CA LEU A 51 16.81 2.85 7.11
C LEU A 51 15.94 2.14 6.07
N TYR A 52 16.59 1.44 5.14
CA TYR A 52 15.93 0.56 4.18
C TYR A 52 16.01 -0.87 4.70
N GLY A 53 14.86 -1.53 4.80
CA GLY A 53 14.76 -2.93 5.23
C GLY A 53 14.57 -3.88 4.06
N ALA A 54 15.09 -5.10 4.21
CA ALA A 54 14.80 -6.21 3.33
C ALA A 54 14.53 -7.46 4.17
N THR A 55 13.55 -8.27 3.76
CA THR A 55 13.18 -9.48 4.49
C THR A 55 13.74 -10.71 3.78
N HIS A 56 14.61 -11.46 4.45
CA HIS A 56 15.01 -12.78 3.99
C HIS A 56 13.89 -13.78 4.26
N ARG A 57 13.37 -14.42 3.21
CA ARG A 57 12.22 -15.34 3.30
C ARG A 57 12.66 -16.77 3.05
N SER A 58 11.98 -17.70 3.71
CA SER A 58 12.18 -19.13 3.48
C SER A 58 11.91 -19.47 2.01
N PRO A 59 12.80 -20.23 1.33
CA PRO A 59 12.53 -20.78 0.01
C PRO A 59 11.61 -22.01 0.07
N HIS A 60 11.35 -22.54 1.27
CA HIS A 60 10.51 -23.72 1.51
C HIS A 60 9.12 -23.32 2.01
N ALA A 61 8.07 -23.94 1.46
CA ALA A 61 6.68 -23.71 1.87
C ALA A 61 6.41 -24.14 3.32
N HIS A 62 7.09 -25.19 3.81
CA HIS A 62 7.02 -25.67 5.18
C HIS A 62 8.37 -26.23 5.62
N ALA A 63 8.92 -25.70 6.72
CA ALA A 63 10.20 -26.13 7.29
C ALA A 63 10.32 -25.71 8.74
N VAL A 64 11.18 -26.41 9.49
CA VAL A 64 11.61 -26.00 10.84
C VAL A 64 12.93 -25.25 10.72
N ILE A 65 13.00 -24.04 11.29
CA ILE A 65 14.23 -23.26 11.38
C ILE A 65 15.12 -23.93 12.42
N LYS A 66 16.24 -24.52 11.98
CA LYS A 66 17.24 -25.13 12.88
C LYS A 66 18.25 -24.12 13.41
N SER A 67 18.62 -23.15 12.59
CA SER A 67 19.57 -22.10 12.93
C SER A 67 19.41 -20.91 11.97
N ILE A 68 19.86 -19.74 12.42
CA ILE A 68 20.00 -18.52 11.63
C ILE A 68 21.42 -18.01 11.86
N ASP A 69 22.20 -17.85 10.80
CA ASP A 69 23.54 -17.24 10.85
C ASP A 69 23.49 -15.86 10.16
N THR A 70 23.66 -14.81 10.95
CA THR A 70 23.60 -13.41 10.49
C THR A 70 24.98 -12.82 10.17
N SER A 71 26.07 -13.55 10.47
CA SER A 71 27.45 -13.02 10.46
C SER A 71 27.84 -12.37 9.12
N LYS A 72 27.48 -13.01 8.00
CA LYS A 72 27.77 -12.49 6.66
C LYS A 72 26.99 -11.21 6.35
N ALA A 73 25.74 -11.13 6.77
CA ALA A 73 24.91 -9.95 6.53
C ALA A 73 25.38 -8.78 7.38
N GLU A 74 25.73 -9.00 8.65
CA GLU A 74 26.26 -7.97 9.55
C GLU A 74 27.59 -7.39 9.08
N ALA A 75 28.43 -8.20 8.42
CA ALA A 75 29.72 -7.74 7.91
C ALA A 75 29.63 -6.88 6.64
N LEU A 76 28.46 -6.79 6.00
CA LEU A 76 28.31 -6.03 4.75
C LEU A 76 28.33 -4.52 5.02
N PRO A 77 29.09 -3.74 4.21
CA PRO A 77 29.05 -2.28 4.29
C PRO A 77 27.62 -1.74 4.09
N GLY A 78 27.18 -0.86 4.99
CA GLY A 78 25.86 -0.23 4.92
C GLY A 78 24.74 -1.00 5.64
N VAL A 79 25.00 -2.22 6.13
CA VAL A 79 24.06 -2.90 7.02
C VAL A 79 24.11 -2.26 8.39
N ARG A 80 22.95 -1.74 8.83
CA ARG A 80 22.82 -1.11 10.16
C ARG A 80 22.49 -2.12 11.26
N ALA A 81 21.68 -3.12 10.94
CA ALA A 81 21.26 -4.18 11.85
C ALA A 81 20.69 -5.37 11.07
N VAL A 82 20.77 -6.55 11.66
CA VAL A 82 20.00 -7.74 11.26
C VAL A 82 19.11 -8.10 12.43
N VAL A 83 17.80 -8.18 12.19
CA VAL A 83 16.79 -8.41 13.24
C VAL A 83 16.19 -9.79 13.05
N THR A 84 16.15 -10.57 14.12
CA THR A 84 15.64 -11.94 14.19
C THR A 84 14.56 -12.06 15.27
N SER A 85 14.05 -13.27 15.51
CA SER A 85 13.13 -13.51 16.62
C SER A 85 13.77 -13.25 17.99
N ALA A 86 15.09 -13.35 18.12
CA ALA A 86 15.80 -13.12 19.38
C ALA A 86 15.75 -11.65 19.85
N ASP A 87 15.41 -10.72 18.96
CA ASP A 87 15.31 -9.29 19.26
C ASP A 87 13.91 -8.87 19.71
N LEU A 88 12.94 -9.80 19.70
CA LEU A 88 11.56 -9.56 20.08
C LEU A 88 11.35 -9.87 21.58
N PRO A 89 10.43 -9.18 22.26
CA PRO A 89 10.06 -9.52 23.62
C PRO A 89 9.44 -10.92 23.67
N GLU A 90 9.68 -11.65 24.77
CA GLU A 90 9.02 -12.92 25.02
C GLU A 90 7.49 -12.74 25.06
N PRO A 91 6.71 -13.60 24.38
CA PRO A 91 5.27 -13.62 24.54
C PRO A 91 4.93 -13.96 25.99
N GLY A 92 4.17 -13.08 26.67
CA GLY A 92 3.67 -13.31 28.03
C GLY A 92 2.63 -14.40 28.13
#